data_AF-A0A849RJK8-F1
#
_entry.id   AF-A0A849RJK8-F1
#
_cell.length_a   1.000
_cell.length_b   1.000
_cell.length_c   1.000
_cell.angle_alpha   90.00
_cell.angle_beta   90.00
_cell.angle_gamma   90.00
#
_symmetry.space_group_name_H-M   'P 1'
#
loop_
_entity.id
_entity.type
_entity.pdbx_description
1 polymer ?
#
loop_
_entity_poly.entity_id
_entity_poly.type
_entity_poly.pdbx_seq_one_letter_code
_entity_poly.pdbx_strand_id
1 'polypeptide(L)'
;MPRFISIPRFFLLATLLAVTTAHAADPARPPSLKTIPVPEPSNLGDFITDKQQAIALGKALFWEMRVGSDGMTACASCHFNAGVDSRSNNQVNPGSPRVHADGSPDPDIAFDFGPNRQLAAGDFPFRQLSDVLDRSSAPLFDSNDIVTSQGVFAADFIATEAGKSKDKVAYKPDVDGFVFDNKNVRRAAQRNAPSVINSVFNFRNFFDGRAQNDFNGINNWGNRDPDAKVFKALTPAQVEAVQISLNNASLASQAVAPPLSDREMSASGRLFPDIGRKLLRMSPLALQKVHNTDSV
;
A
#
# COMPACT_ATOMS: atom_id res chain seq x y z
N MET A 1 50.52 -16.04 -80.05
CA MET A 1 50.19 -17.23 -79.26
C MET A 1 49.28 -16.83 -78.11
N PRO A 2 48.29 -17.65 -77.77
CA PRO A 2 47.06 -17.27 -77.08
C PRO A 2 47.28 -17.10 -75.57
N ARG A 3 46.35 -16.39 -74.91
CA ARG A 3 45.82 -16.79 -73.59
C ARG A 3 44.56 -15.98 -73.28
N PHE A 4 43.43 -16.52 -73.70
CA PHE A 4 42.14 -16.20 -73.08
C PHE A 4 42.15 -16.77 -71.66
N ILE A 5 41.98 -15.92 -70.66
CA ILE A 5 41.70 -16.33 -69.28
C ILE A 5 40.20 -16.11 -69.07
N SER A 6 39.46 -17.21 -68.97
CA SER A 6 38.06 -17.23 -68.59
C SER A 6 37.92 -16.97 -67.09
N ILE A 7 37.27 -15.86 -66.72
CA ILE A 7 36.85 -15.62 -65.34
C ILE A 7 35.46 -16.28 -65.15
N PRO A 8 35.29 -17.20 -64.19
CA PRO A 8 33.99 -17.83 -63.96
C PRO A 8 33.03 -16.81 -63.34
N ARG A 9 31.81 -16.72 -63.89
CA ARG A 9 30.72 -15.95 -63.30
C ARG A 9 30.21 -16.68 -62.06
N PHE A 10 30.63 -16.22 -60.89
CA PHE A 10 29.96 -16.58 -59.63
C PHE A 10 28.58 -15.89 -59.61
N PHE A 11 27.51 -16.69 -59.73
CA PHE A 11 26.16 -16.24 -59.42
C PHE A 11 26.04 -16.10 -57.90
N LEU A 12 26.05 -14.86 -57.40
CA LEU A 12 25.67 -14.57 -56.01
C LEU A 12 24.15 -14.77 -55.91
N LEU A 13 23.71 -15.89 -55.34
CA LEU A 13 22.32 -16.10 -54.98
C LEU A 13 22.06 -15.31 -53.69
N ALA A 14 21.59 -14.07 -53.82
CA ALA A 14 21.15 -13.28 -52.68
C ALA A 14 19.81 -13.84 -52.17
N THR A 15 19.85 -14.64 -51.11
CA THR A 15 18.68 -15.03 -50.34
C THR A 15 18.11 -13.80 -49.64
N LEU A 16 17.03 -13.23 -50.19
CA LEU A 16 16.17 -12.31 -49.43
C LEU A 16 15.54 -13.09 -48.27
N LEU A 17 16.10 -12.96 -47.06
CA LEU A 17 15.32 -13.24 -45.86
C LEU A 17 14.25 -12.15 -45.76
N ALA A 18 13.01 -12.49 -46.13
CA ALA A 18 11.85 -11.69 -45.75
C ALA A 18 11.75 -11.72 -44.23
N VAL A 19 12.20 -10.65 -43.57
CA VAL A 19 11.90 -10.40 -42.16
C VAL A 19 10.41 -10.08 -42.11
N THR A 20 9.59 -11.11 -41.93
CA THR A 20 8.19 -10.91 -41.55
C THR A 20 8.20 -10.33 -40.15
N THR A 21 8.06 -9.00 -40.04
CA THR A 21 7.70 -8.37 -38.77
C THR A 21 6.32 -8.89 -38.40
N ALA A 22 6.27 -9.96 -37.60
CA ALA A 22 5.04 -10.37 -36.95
C ALA A 22 4.64 -9.22 -36.01
N HIS A 23 3.78 -8.32 -36.51
CA HIS A 23 3.05 -7.42 -35.64
C HIS A 23 2.16 -8.32 -34.79
N ALA A 24 2.53 -8.50 -33.53
CA ALA A 24 1.62 -9.11 -32.56
C ALA A 24 0.31 -8.31 -32.62
N ALA A 25 -0.78 -9.01 -32.96
CA ALA A 25 -2.09 -8.38 -32.95
C ALA A 25 -2.33 -7.79 -31.55
N ASP A 26 -2.85 -6.56 -31.51
CA ASP A 26 -3.23 -5.91 -30.24
C ASP A 26 -4.15 -6.87 -29.48
N PRO A 27 -3.80 -7.31 -28.26
CA PRO A 27 -4.65 -8.22 -27.50
C PRO A 27 -6.02 -7.59 -27.31
N ALA A 28 -7.06 -8.43 -27.29
CA ALA A 28 -8.42 -7.96 -27.04
C ALA A 28 -8.46 -7.16 -25.74
N ARG A 29 -9.00 -5.93 -25.81
CA ARG A 29 -9.14 -5.08 -24.62
C ARG A 29 -10.05 -5.79 -23.62
N PRO A 30 -9.70 -5.78 -22.32
CA PRO A 30 -10.58 -6.33 -21.31
C PRO A 30 -11.93 -5.60 -21.33
N PRO A 31 -13.05 -6.31 -21.06
CA PRO A 31 -14.35 -5.68 -20.96
C PRO A 31 -14.38 -4.67 -19.80
N SER A 32 -15.34 -3.75 -19.85
CA SER A 32 -15.56 -2.78 -18.77
C SER A 32 -15.74 -3.48 -17.42
N LEU A 33 -15.07 -2.99 -16.38
CA LEU A 33 -15.23 -3.50 -15.00
C LEU A 33 -16.67 -3.39 -14.50
N LYS A 34 -17.50 -2.50 -15.08
CA LYS A 34 -18.95 -2.45 -14.79
C LYS A 34 -19.69 -3.75 -15.12
N THR A 35 -19.10 -4.61 -15.95
CA THR A 35 -19.66 -5.90 -16.36
C THR A 35 -19.04 -7.08 -15.61
N ILE A 36 -18.02 -6.82 -14.80
CA ILE A 36 -17.32 -7.85 -14.02
C ILE A 36 -17.95 -7.90 -12.63
N PRO A 37 -18.42 -9.07 -12.18
CA PRO A 37 -18.88 -9.25 -10.80
C PRO A 37 -17.75 -8.88 -9.83
N VAL A 38 -18.09 -8.12 -8.79
CA VAL A 38 -17.15 -7.82 -7.70
C VAL A 38 -16.82 -9.15 -7.00
N PRO A 39 -15.53 -9.51 -6.89
CA PRO A 39 -15.15 -10.76 -6.24
C PRO A 39 -15.45 -10.69 -4.73
N GLU A 40 -16.06 -11.74 -4.19
CA GLU A 40 -16.40 -11.86 -2.77
C GLU A 40 -15.86 -13.17 -2.19
N PRO A 41 -15.57 -13.23 -0.87
CA PRO A 41 -15.27 -14.48 -0.21
C PRO A 41 -16.43 -15.47 -0.34
N SER A 42 -16.13 -16.72 -0.69
CA SER A 42 -17.15 -17.75 -0.89
C SER A 42 -17.88 -18.12 0.41
N ASN A 43 -17.26 -17.86 1.56
CA ASN A 43 -17.77 -18.10 2.90
C ASN A 43 -18.11 -16.81 3.66
N LEU A 44 -18.34 -15.68 2.95
CA LEU A 44 -18.64 -14.40 3.60
C LEU A 44 -19.85 -14.48 4.55
N GLY A 45 -20.85 -15.31 4.21
CA GLY A 45 -22.06 -15.51 5.01
C GLY A 45 -21.82 -16.16 6.38
N ASP A 46 -20.67 -16.79 6.61
CA ASP A 46 -20.31 -17.35 7.92
C ASP A 46 -19.94 -16.25 8.94
N PHE A 47 -19.62 -15.06 8.45
CA PHE A 47 -19.09 -13.94 9.25
C PHE A 47 -20.01 -12.70 9.24
N ILE A 48 -20.78 -12.50 8.16
CA ILE A 48 -21.58 -11.30 7.95
C ILE A 48 -23.05 -11.66 7.80
N THR A 49 -23.83 -11.40 8.84
CA THR A 49 -25.30 -11.58 8.82
C THR A 49 -26.03 -10.50 8.02
N ASP A 50 -25.54 -9.26 8.08
CA ASP A 50 -26.11 -8.12 7.35
C ASP A 50 -25.02 -7.40 6.54
N LYS A 51 -25.04 -7.66 5.23
CA LYS A 51 -24.06 -7.09 4.29
C LYS A 51 -24.19 -5.58 4.15
N GLN A 52 -25.40 -5.03 4.21
CA GLN A 52 -25.61 -3.58 4.07
C GLN A 52 -25.04 -2.83 5.27
N GLN A 53 -25.25 -3.38 6.47
CA GLN A 53 -24.66 -2.84 7.70
C GLN A 53 -23.13 -2.98 7.71
N ALA A 54 -22.58 -4.08 7.18
CA ALA A 54 -21.14 -4.24 7.03
C ALA A 54 -20.53 -3.20 6.07
N ILE A 55 -21.20 -2.91 4.95
CA ILE A 55 -20.79 -1.85 4.01
C ILE A 55 -20.83 -0.48 4.70
N ALA A 56 -21.91 -0.18 5.43
CA ALA A 56 -22.05 1.09 6.16
C ALA A 56 -20.95 1.23 7.24
N LEU A 57 -20.64 0.16 7.96
CA LEU A 57 -19.56 0.12 8.94
C LEU A 57 -18.19 0.32 8.28
N GLY A 58 -17.93 -0.34 7.16
CA GLY A 58 -16.68 -0.16 6.39
C GLY A 58 -16.49 1.28 5.94
N LYS A 59 -17.56 1.90 5.42
CA LYS A 59 -17.56 3.33 5.07
C LYS A 59 -17.26 4.20 6.30
N ALA A 60 -17.89 3.93 7.44
CA ALA A 60 -17.63 4.69 8.66
C ALA A 60 -16.16 4.55 9.12
N LEU A 61 -15.61 3.34 9.13
CA LEU A 61 -14.23 3.08 9.54
C LEU A 61 -13.20 3.75 8.62
N PHE A 62 -13.49 3.85 7.32
CA PHE A 62 -12.60 4.52 6.35
C PHE A 62 -12.35 6.00 6.72
N TRP A 63 -13.36 6.66 7.30
CA TRP A 63 -13.32 8.08 7.70
C TRP A 63 -13.09 8.28 9.21
N GLU A 64 -12.97 7.21 9.99
CA GLU A 64 -12.89 7.30 11.45
C GLU A 64 -11.47 7.65 11.91
N MET A 65 -11.22 8.94 12.17
CA MET A 65 -9.92 9.45 12.64
C MET A 65 -9.47 8.85 13.99
N ARG A 66 -10.40 8.28 14.76
CA ARG A 66 -10.06 7.63 16.04
C ARG A 66 -9.60 6.18 15.85
N VAL A 67 -9.66 5.63 14.63
CA VAL A 67 -8.92 4.40 14.32
C VAL A 67 -7.43 4.66 14.54
N GLY A 68 -6.90 5.80 14.08
CA GLY A 68 -5.53 6.24 14.36
C GLY A 68 -5.28 6.56 15.84
N SER A 69 -4.00 6.56 16.24
CA SER A 69 -3.61 6.87 17.61
C SER A 69 -3.63 8.36 17.93
N ASP A 70 -3.40 9.21 16.93
CA ASP A 70 -3.37 10.66 17.07
C ASP A 70 -4.77 11.31 17.10
N GLY A 71 -5.83 10.53 16.79
CA GLY A 71 -7.21 11.02 16.69
C GLY A 71 -7.44 11.95 15.51
N MET A 72 -6.53 11.98 14.53
CA MET A 72 -6.56 12.84 13.35
C MET A 72 -6.40 12.06 12.04
N THR A 73 -5.66 10.96 12.06
CA THR A 73 -5.33 10.20 10.86
C THR A 73 -6.33 9.06 10.65
N ALA A 74 -7.02 9.08 9.50
CA ALA A 74 -7.90 8.01 9.01
C ALA A 74 -7.37 7.46 7.67
N CYS A 75 -7.96 6.39 7.14
CA CYS A 75 -7.66 5.92 5.78
C CYS A 75 -7.90 7.05 4.77
N ALA A 76 -9.04 7.73 4.90
CA ALA A 76 -9.41 8.85 4.04
C ALA A 76 -8.40 10.01 4.06
N SER A 77 -7.66 10.24 5.15
CA SER A 77 -6.67 11.31 5.24
C SER A 77 -5.58 11.22 4.15
N CYS A 78 -5.31 10.01 3.66
CA CYS A 78 -4.32 9.73 2.61
C CYS A 78 -4.95 9.30 1.28
N HIS A 79 -6.27 9.10 1.23
CA HIS A 79 -6.98 8.57 0.05
C HIS A 79 -8.15 9.46 -0.41
N PHE A 80 -8.16 10.74 -0.01
CA PHE A 80 -9.29 11.65 -0.23
C PHE A 80 -9.42 12.18 -1.67
N ASN A 81 -8.34 12.19 -2.46
CA ASN A 81 -8.35 12.75 -3.81
C ASN A 81 -8.03 11.69 -4.85
N ALA A 82 -9.03 11.26 -5.63
CA ALA A 82 -8.91 10.13 -6.57
C ALA A 82 -8.36 8.83 -5.93
N GLY A 83 -8.59 8.66 -4.63
CA GLY A 83 -8.09 7.53 -3.87
C GLY A 83 -6.61 7.61 -3.50
N VAL A 84 -5.94 8.75 -3.67
CA VAL A 84 -4.50 8.93 -3.36
C VAL A 84 -4.24 10.20 -2.55
N ASP A 85 -3.02 10.31 -2.01
CA ASP A 85 -2.60 11.44 -1.20
C ASP A 85 -2.03 12.54 -2.10
N SER A 86 -2.83 13.58 -2.37
CA SER A 86 -2.42 14.70 -3.23
C SER A 86 -1.74 15.84 -2.49
N ARG A 87 -1.30 15.64 -1.23
CA ARG A 87 -0.42 16.59 -0.55
C ARG A 87 0.96 16.60 -1.22
N SER A 88 1.79 17.56 -0.86
CA SER A 88 3.12 17.76 -1.44
C SER A 88 4.20 17.99 -0.39
N ASN A 89 3.87 17.83 0.90
CA ASN A 89 4.80 17.99 2.00
C ASN A 89 4.62 16.87 3.02
N ASN A 90 5.67 16.56 3.79
CA ASN A 90 5.74 15.38 4.65
C ASN A 90 5.40 14.07 3.92
N GLN A 91 5.84 13.97 2.66
CA GLN A 91 5.54 12.87 1.77
C GLN A 91 6.81 12.14 1.31
N VAL A 92 7.98 12.45 1.88
CA VAL A 92 9.22 11.75 1.52
C VAL A 92 9.56 10.77 2.62
N ASN A 93 9.81 9.51 2.25
CA ASN A 93 10.45 8.50 3.09
C ASN A 93 11.81 8.17 2.44
N PRO A 94 12.90 8.00 3.19
CA PRO A 94 14.16 7.63 2.59
C PRO A 94 14.11 6.16 2.13
N GLY A 95 15.21 5.60 1.63
CA GLY A 95 15.31 4.18 1.33
C GLY A 95 15.21 3.24 2.56
N SER A 96 14.42 3.55 3.58
CA SER A 96 14.30 2.77 4.82
C SER A 96 13.80 1.32 4.64
N PRO A 97 13.00 0.97 3.62
CA PRO A 97 12.65 -0.42 3.34
C PRO A 97 13.63 -1.12 2.40
N ARG A 98 14.81 -0.54 2.11
CA ARG A 98 15.82 -1.13 1.22
C ARG A 98 16.33 -2.45 1.80
N VAL A 99 16.55 -3.40 0.89
CA VAL A 99 17.06 -4.74 1.17
C VAL A 99 18.18 -5.08 0.20
N HIS A 100 19.10 -5.93 0.63
CA HIS A 100 20.09 -6.54 -0.23
C HIS A 100 19.45 -7.54 -1.21
N ALA A 101 20.20 -7.99 -2.22
CA ALA A 101 19.72 -8.94 -3.22
C ALA A 101 19.32 -10.31 -2.64
N ASP A 102 19.90 -10.68 -1.49
CA ASP A 102 19.54 -11.88 -0.74
C ASP A 102 18.31 -11.71 0.17
N GLY A 103 17.71 -10.51 0.19
CA GLY A 103 16.55 -10.16 0.99
C GLY A 103 16.85 -9.70 2.41
N SER A 104 18.13 -9.64 2.82
CA SER A 104 18.48 -9.11 4.15
C SER A 104 18.31 -7.59 4.22
N PRO A 105 17.93 -7.02 5.40
CA PRO A 105 17.70 -5.59 5.53
C PRO A 105 18.95 -4.73 5.26
N ASP A 106 18.78 -3.65 4.51
CA ASP A 106 19.82 -2.65 4.21
C ASP A 106 19.20 -1.24 4.23
N PRO A 107 18.68 -0.78 5.38
CA PRO A 107 17.90 0.46 5.43
C PRO A 107 18.77 1.68 5.13
N ASP A 108 18.26 2.57 4.27
CA ASP A 108 18.78 3.91 4.11
C ASP A 108 17.92 4.92 4.87
N ILE A 109 18.55 5.69 5.77
CA ILE A 109 17.87 6.75 6.53
C ILE A 109 18.34 8.14 6.11
N ALA A 110 19.24 8.24 5.13
CA ALA A 110 19.60 9.50 4.53
C ALA A 110 18.51 9.91 3.54
N PHE A 111 18.09 11.17 3.63
CA PHE A 111 17.13 11.77 2.71
C PHE A 111 17.89 12.50 1.61
N ASP A 112 17.65 12.15 0.35
CA ASP A 112 18.06 12.97 -0.79
C ASP A 112 17.18 14.23 -0.88
N PHE A 113 15.90 14.09 -0.51
CA PHE A 113 14.91 15.13 -0.39
C PHE A 113 14.41 15.17 1.05
N GLY A 114 14.69 16.26 1.78
CA GLY A 114 14.37 16.33 3.21
C GLY A 114 12.92 15.94 3.57
N PRO A 115 12.67 15.38 4.76
CA PRO A 115 11.41 14.71 5.13
C PRO A 115 10.15 15.59 4.99
N ASN A 116 10.29 16.92 5.14
CA ASN A 116 9.21 17.90 4.98
C ASN A 116 9.38 18.77 3.72
N ARG A 117 10.06 18.25 2.68
CA ARG A 117 10.20 18.94 1.40
C ARG A 117 8.83 19.28 0.84
N GLN A 118 8.68 20.51 0.36
CA GLN A 118 7.60 20.91 -0.52
C GLN A 118 7.93 20.43 -1.93
N LEU A 119 7.40 19.26 -2.30
CA LEU A 119 7.62 18.64 -3.61
C LEU A 119 7.11 19.55 -4.74
N ALA A 120 7.90 19.61 -5.81
CA ALA A 120 7.59 20.32 -7.05
C ALA A 120 7.78 19.40 -8.26
N ALA A 121 7.23 19.80 -9.42
CA ALA A 121 7.33 19.00 -10.64
C ALA A 121 8.79 18.69 -11.05
N GLY A 122 9.72 19.62 -10.78
CA GLY A 122 11.14 19.46 -11.06
C GLY A 122 11.88 18.45 -10.18
N ASP A 123 11.24 17.94 -9.12
CA ASP A 123 11.81 16.87 -8.29
C ASP A 123 11.67 15.49 -8.94
N PHE A 124 10.88 15.39 -10.01
CA PHE A 124 10.62 14.15 -10.72
C PHE A 124 11.29 14.14 -12.10
N PRO A 125 11.69 12.95 -12.60
CA PRO A 125 11.59 11.64 -11.95
C PRO A 125 12.72 11.39 -10.94
N PHE A 126 12.50 10.49 -9.99
CA PHE A 126 13.53 10.07 -9.01
C PHE A 126 14.61 9.17 -9.62
N ARG A 127 14.39 8.73 -10.86
CA ARG A 127 15.40 8.08 -11.69
C ARG A 127 15.35 8.68 -13.09
N GLN A 128 16.44 9.31 -13.49
CA GLN A 128 16.62 9.88 -14.82
C GLN A 128 17.69 9.11 -15.56
N LEU A 129 17.35 8.54 -16.70
CA LEU A 129 18.27 7.83 -17.58
C LEU A 129 18.82 8.77 -18.66
N SER A 130 20.03 8.49 -19.14
CA SER A 130 20.65 9.20 -20.26
C SER A 130 19.91 8.97 -21.58
N ASP A 131 19.31 7.79 -21.75
CA ASP A 131 18.31 7.50 -22.78
C ASP A 131 17.05 6.94 -22.12
N VAL A 132 15.94 7.67 -22.20
CA VAL A 132 14.65 7.29 -21.58
C VAL A 132 13.99 6.09 -22.25
N LEU A 133 14.42 5.72 -23.46
CA LEU A 133 13.91 4.54 -24.18
C LEU A 133 14.76 3.28 -23.95
N ASP A 134 15.95 3.42 -23.35
CA ASP A 134 16.84 2.31 -23.01
C ASP A 134 17.02 2.18 -21.51
N ARG A 135 16.38 1.15 -20.92
CA ARG A 135 16.48 0.81 -19.49
C ARG A 135 17.89 0.47 -19.03
N SER A 136 18.80 0.16 -19.95
CA SER A 136 20.21 -0.16 -19.67
C SER A 136 21.15 1.04 -19.78
N SER A 137 20.65 2.19 -20.24
CA SER A 137 21.44 3.41 -20.33
C SER A 137 21.84 3.94 -18.95
N ALA A 138 22.91 4.72 -18.91
CA ALA A 138 23.47 5.22 -17.65
C ALA A 138 22.48 6.15 -16.92
N PRO A 139 22.34 6.04 -15.59
CA PRO A 139 21.56 7.01 -14.82
C PRO A 139 22.29 8.36 -14.77
N LEU A 140 21.55 9.44 -15.06
CA LEU A 140 21.99 10.83 -14.85
C LEU A 140 21.65 11.32 -13.44
N PHE A 141 20.57 10.79 -12.87
CA PHE A 141 20.12 11.04 -11.51
C PHE A 141 19.41 9.79 -10.99
N ASP A 142 19.63 9.46 -9.73
CA ASP A 142 19.02 8.31 -9.07
C ASP A 142 18.91 8.63 -7.58
N SER A 143 17.70 8.49 -7.05
CA SER A 143 17.39 8.63 -5.63
C SER A 143 16.56 7.43 -5.19
N ASN A 144 16.84 6.91 -4.01
CA ASN A 144 16.06 5.84 -3.41
C ASN A 144 14.95 6.33 -2.47
N ASP A 145 14.80 7.66 -2.33
CA ASP A 145 13.68 8.26 -1.62
C ASP A 145 12.35 7.85 -2.26
N ILE A 146 11.29 7.88 -1.46
CA ILE A 146 9.98 7.38 -1.82
C ILE A 146 8.96 8.49 -1.55
N VAL A 147 8.27 8.94 -2.60
CA VAL A 147 7.11 9.82 -2.46
C VAL A 147 5.87 9.01 -2.07
N THR A 148 5.27 9.37 -0.95
CA THR A 148 4.32 8.54 -0.21
C THR A 148 3.37 9.38 0.63
N SER A 149 2.48 8.73 1.39
CA SER A 149 1.51 9.44 2.22
C SER A 149 2.10 9.87 3.56
N GLN A 150 1.71 11.07 3.99
CA GLN A 150 2.01 11.57 5.33
C GLN A 150 1.28 10.71 6.37
N GLY A 151 2.01 10.26 7.39
CA GLY A 151 1.49 9.51 8.52
C GLY A 151 1.63 10.26 9.85
N VAL A 152 2.05 9.57 10.91
CA VAL A 152 2.06 10.08 12.29
C VAL A 152 3.46 10.45 12.79
N PHE A 153 3.52 11.18 13.91
CA PHE A 153 4.79 11.44 14.59
C PHE A 153 5.29 10.20 15.34
N ALA A 154 6.61 10.07 15.51
CA ALA A 154 7.21 9.04 16.34
C ALA A 154 6.71 9.12 17.80
N ALA A 155 6.05 8.06 18.26
CA ALA A 155 5.59 7.94 19.63
C ALA A 155 5.45 6.46 20.04
N ASP A 156 5.55 6.20 21.34
CA ASP A 156 5.23 4.91 21.96
C ASP A 156 3.83 4.95 22.56
N PHE A 157 3.06 3.88 22.34
CA PHE A 157 1.72 3.72 22.90
C PHE A 157 1.80 3.50 24.42
N ILE A 158 0.93 4.19 25.17
CA ILE A 158 0.81 3.99 26.62
C ILE A 158 -0.54 3.34 26.94
N ALA A 159 -1.65 3.95 26.51
CA ALA A 159 -2.98 3.47 26.82
C ALA A 159 -4.07 4.09 25.94
N THR A 160 -5.20 3.39 25.81
CA THR A 160 -6.47 4.00 25.41
C THR A 160 -7.21 4.52 26.63
N GLU A 161 -7.67 5.76 26.59
CA GLU A 161 -8.43 6.37 27.68
C GLU A 161 -9.91 6.50 27.30
N ALA A 162 -10.81 6.14 28.22
CA ALA A 162 -12.25 6.16 27.95
C ALA A 162 -12.72 7.58 27.57
N GLY A 163 -13.48 7.68 26.47
CA GLY A 163 -14.01 8.95 25.96
C GLY A 163 -12.98 9.87 25.30
N LYS A 164 -11.69 9.50 25.25
CA LYS A 164 -10.65 10.29 24.56
C LYS A 164 -10.55 9.87 23.10
N SER A 165 -10.56 10.85 22.19
CA SER A 165 -10.45 10.61 20.75
C SER A 165 -9.07 10.13 20.30
N LYS A 166 -8.02 10.56 20.98
CA LYS A 166 -6.64 10.13 20.75
C LYS A 166 -6.16 9.23 21.88
N ASP A 167 -5.19 8.39 21.57
CA ASP A 167 -4.54 7.56 22.58
C ASP A 167 -3.59 8.39 23.43
N LYS A 168 -3.30 7.88 24.63
CA LYS A 168 -2.20 8.38 25.44
C LYS A 168 -0.90 7.77 24.90
N VAL A 169 0.04 8.64 24.55
CA VAL A 169 1.31 8.27 23.92
C VAL A 169 2.48 9.04 24.54
N ALA A 170 3.68 8.49 24.46
CA ALA A 170 4.93 9.20 24.72
C ALA A 170 5.62 9.53 23.40
N TYR A 171 5.69 10.82 23.04
CA TYR A 171 6.47 11.25 21.87
C TYR A 171 7.96 11.01 22.11
N LYS A 172 8.66 10.56 21.07
CA LYS A 172 10.09 10.25 21.12
C LYS A 172 10.82 10.88 19.93
N PRO A 173 12.13 11.16 20.03
CA PRO A 173 12.93 11.56 18.88
C PRO A 173 12.75 10.58 17.71
N ASP A 174 12.64 11.11 16.49
CA ASP A 174 12.57 10.27 15.31
C ASP A 174 13.97 9.78 14.91
N VAL A 175 14.18 8.46 14.99
CA VAL A 175 15.47 7.82 14.71
C VAL A 175 15.68 7.50 13.23
N ASP A 176 14.63 7.62 12.40
CA ASP A 176 14.69 7.37 10.96
C ASP A 176 14.92 8.67 10.17
N GLY A 177 15.24 9.76 10.85
CA GLY A 177 15.59 11.03 10.23
C GLY A 177 14.40 11.91 9.85
N PHE A 178 13.17 11.63 10.29
CA PHE A 178 12.02 12.54 10.11
C PHE A 178 12.11 13.75 11.04
N VAL A 179 13.16 14.55 10.85
CA VAL A 179 13.50 15.73 11.63
C VAL A 179 13.76 16.88 10.66
N PHE A 180 13.18 18.04 10.93
CA PHE A 180 13.41 19.29 10.21
C PHE A 180 13.57 20.42 11.23
N ASP A 181 14.62 21.24 11.08
CA ASP A 181 14.92 22.33 12.02
C ASP A 181 14.95 21.85 13.49
N ASN A 182 15.66 20.75 13.74
CA ASN A 182 15.79 20.09 15.06
C ASN A 182 14.47 19.69 15.74
N LYS A 183 13.39 19.56 14.97
CA LYS A 183 12.08 19.13 15.45
C LYS A 183 11.61 17.93 14.64
N ASN A 184 10.96 16.98 15.32
CA ASN A 184 10.28 15.90 14.63
C ASN A 184 9.24 16.49 13.66
N VAL A 185 9.18 15.93 12.47
CA VAL A 185 8.07 16.12 11.54
C VAL A 185 7.23 14.85 11.47
N ARG A 186 6.10 14.88 10.75
CA ARG A 186 5.31 13.66 10.55
C ARG A 186 6.13 12.67 9.73
N ARG A 187 6.06 11.39 10.09
CA ARG A 187 6.62 10.31 9.28
C ARG A 187 5.86 10.22 7.97
N ALA A 188 6.49 9.62 6.98
CA ALA A 188 5.85 9.24 5.73
C ALA A 188 5.86 7.70 5.61
N ALA A 189 4.82 7.11 5.03
CA ALA A 189 4.72 5.66 4.89
C ALA A 189 5.84 5.09 4.01
N GLN A 190 6.28 3.85 4.26
CA GLN A 190 7.39 3.25 3.51
C GLN A 190 7.10 2.97 2.03
N ARG A 191 5.84 3.08 1.60
CA ARG A 191 5.42 2.87 0.22
C ARG A 191 4.29 3.83 -0.11
N ASN A 192 4.30 4.31 -1.35
CA ASN A 192 3.20 5.10 -1.88
C ASN A 192 1.86 4.38 -1.68
N ALA A 193 0.86 5.11 -1.17
CA ALA A 193 -0.47 4.57 -0.98
C ALA A 193 -1.21 4.55 -2.34
N PRO A 194 -1.44 3.37 -2.94
CA PRO A 194 -2.06 3.28 -4.26
C PRO A 194 -3.54 3.71 -4.20
N SER A 195 -4.13 3.96 -5.36
CA SER A 195 -5.55 4.30 -5.43
C SER A 195 -6.42 3.16 -4.88
N VAL A 196 -7.41 3.50 -4.06
CA VAL A 196 -8.43 2.55 -3.60
C VAL A 196 -9.46 2.22 -4.69
N ILE A 197 -9.51 3.02 -5.77
CA ILE A 197 -10.46 2.85 -6.86
C ILE A 197 -10.18 1.53 -7.58
N ASN A 198 -11.21 0.69 -7.73
CA ASN A 198 -11.15 -0.63 -8.34
C ASN A 198 -10.19 -1.63 -7.67
N SER A 199 -9.63 -1.31 -6.50
CA SER A 199 -8.68 -2.16 -5.78
C SER A 199 -9.25 -3.52 -5.37
N VAL A 200 -10.59 -3.64 -5.29
CA VAL A 200 -11.29 -4.90 -5.04
C VAL A 200 -11.04 -5.96 -6.13
N PHE A 201 -10.68 -5.54 -7.34
CA PHE A 201 -10.37 -6.47 -8.44
C PHE A 201 -8.92 -6.95 -8.41
N ASN A 202 -8.08 -6.44 -7.51
CA ASN A 202 -6.71 -6.91 -7.36
C ASN A 202 -6.67 -8.24 -6.62
N PHE A 203 -6.07 -9.26 -7.25
CA PHE A 203 -5.78 -10.53 -6.57
C PHE A 203 -4.87 -10.33 -5.34
N ARG A 204 -3.86 -9.47 -5.45
CA ARG A 204 -3.02 -9.00 -4.33
C ARG A 204 -2.79 -7.50 -4.49
N ASN A 205 -2.86 -6.74 -3.38
CA ASN A 205 -2.67 -5.30 -3.43
C ASN A 205 -1.19 -4.87 -3.35
N PHE A 206 -0.31 -5.70 -2.78
CA PHE A 206 1.10 -5.35 -2.61
C PHE A 206 2.05 -6.42 -3.17
N PHE A 207 3.08 -5.94 -3.87
CA PHE A 207 4.12 -6.79 -4.46
C PHE A 207 5.11 -7.35 -3.42
N ASP A 208 5.18 -6.75 -2.23
CA ASP A 208 6.06 -7.20 -1.13
C ASP A 208 5.48 -8.37 -0.33
N GLY A 209 4.34 -8.94 -0.77
CA GLY A 209 3.73 -10.10 -0.16
C GLY A 209 2.82 -9.79 1.04
N ARG A 210 2.59 -8.53 1.39
CA ARG A 210 1.47 -8.16 2.26
C ARG A 210 0.15 -8.18 1.48
N ALA A 211 -0.99 -8.05 2.18
CA ALA A 211 -2.32 -7.97 1.59
C ALA A 211 -2.66 -9.18 0.68
N GLN A 212 -2.49 -10.38 1.24
CA GLN A 212 -2.78 -11.65 0.57
C GLN A 212 -4.25 -11.78 0.15
N ASN A 213 -4.50 -12.50 -0.95
CA ASN A 213 -5.86 -12.80 -1.44
C ASN A 213 -6.71 -13.54 -0.40
N ASP A 214 -6.06 -14.32 0.44
CA ASP A 214 -6.62 -15.01 1.57
C ASP A 214 -6.44 -14.17 2.86
N PHE A 215 -7.54 -13.93 3.57
CA PHE A 215 -7.52 -13.21 4.85
C PHE A 215 -7.80 -14.16 6.01
N ASN A 216 -6.93 -14.09 7.04
CA ASN A 216 -6.96 -14.97 8.22
C ASN A 216 -7.73 -14.38 9.42
N GLY A 217 -8.35 -13.20 9.26
CA GLY A 217 -9.10 -12.54 10.33
C GLY A 217 -8.27 -11.66 11.27
N ILE A 218 -6.94 -11.71 11.21
CA ILE A 218 -6.05 -11.10 12.22
C ILE A 218 -5.04 -10.12 11.59
N ASN A 219 -4.38 -10.50 10.50
CA ASN A 219 -3.30 -9.71 9.91
C ASN A 219 -3.24 -9.80 8.38
N ASN A 220 -2.28 -9.09 7.81
CA ASN A 220 -2.12 -8.90 6.37
C ASN A 220 -1.28 -10.00 5.67
N TRP A 221 -0.96 -11.09 6.37
CA TRP A 221 -0.14 -12.18 5.85
C TRP A 221 -0.96 -13.37 5.36
N GLY A 222 -2.28 -13.37 5.59
CA GLY A 222 -3.16 -14.47 5.20
C GLY A 222 -2.74 -15.80 5.81
N ASN A 223 -2.87 -16.89 5.05
CA ASN A 223 -2.54 -18.25 5.44
C ASN A 223 -1.03 -18.49 5.60
N ARG A 224 -0.18 -17.48 5.35
CA ARG A 224 1.26 -17.55 5.66
C ARG A 224 1.55 -17.44 7.15
N ASP A 225 0.60 -16.91 7.91
CA ASP A 225 0.64 -16.96 9.37
C ASP A 225 -0.17 -18.18 9.86
N PRO A 226 0.48 -19.29 10.24
CA PRO A 226 -0.21 -20.46 10.76
C PRO A 226 -0.75 -20.25 12.18
N ASP A 227 -0.32 -19.19 12.88
CA ASP A 227 -0.70 -18.94 14.27
C ASP A 227 -1.91 -18.00 14.39
N ALA A 228 -2.34 -17.39 13.27
CA ALA A 228 -3.52 -16.54 13.20
C ALA A 228 -4.80 -17.32 13.55
N LYS A 229 -5.41 -16.96 14.68
CA LYS A 229 -6.65 -17.58 15.18
C LYS A 229 -7.63 -16.50 15.61
N VAL A 230 -8.90 -16.70 15.25
CA VAL A 230 -10.04 -15.94 15.76
C VAL A 230 -10.79 -16.78 16.80
N PHE A 231 -11.56 -16.12 17.66
CA PHE A 231 -12.41 -16.82 18.62
C PHE A 231 -13.83 -16.97 18.09
N LYS A 232 -14.28 -18.22 17.94
CA LYS A 232 -15.66 -18.56 17.59
C LYS A 232 -16.44 -18.85 18.87
N ALA A 233 -17.58 -18.18 19.06
CA ALA A 233 -18.47 -18.47 20.17
C ALA A 233 -19.27 -19.76 19.89
N LEU A 234 -19.14 -20.75 20.78
CA LEU A 234 -19.98 -21.95 20.80
C LEU A 234 -21.27 -21.70 21.60
N THR A 235 -21.14 -20.91 22.66
CA THR A 235 -22.23 -20.34 23.45
C THR A 235 -21.80 -18.92 23.88
N PRO A 236 -22.70 -18.08 24.43
CA PRO A 236 -22.31 -16.76 24.94
C PRO A 236 -21.20 -16.77 26.00
N ALA A 237 -20.97 -17.91 26.69
CA ALA A 237 -19.97 -18.05 27.74
C ALA A 237 -18.76 -18.91 27.34
N GLN A 238 -18.76 -19.52 26.14
CA GLN A 238 -17.72 -20.44 25.69
C GLN A 238 -17.26 -20.09 24.28
N VAL A 239 -15.95 -19.91 24.13
CA VAL A 239 -15.30 -19.62 22.85
C VAL A 239 -14.22 -20.66 22.56
N GLU A 240 -14.03 -20.95 21.29
CA GLU A 240 -12.95 -21.79 20.77
C GLU A 240 -12.06 -20.98 19.82
N ALA A 241 -10.74 -21.23 19.86
CA ALA A 241 -9.82 -20.62 18.91
C ALA A 241 -9.83 -21.43 17.61
N VAL A 242 -10.15 -20.78 16.49
CA VAL A 242 -10.24 -21.41 15.17
C VAL A 242 -9.41 -20.64 14.15
N GLN A 243 -8.85 -21.35 13.18
CA GLN A 243 -8.28 -20.75 11.99
C GLN A 243 -9.40 -20.51 10.97
N ILE A 244 -9.35 -19.36 10.30
CA ILE A 244 -10.28 -19.02 9.22
C ILE A 244 -9.49 -18.60 7.98
N SER A 245 -10.12 -18.71 6.82
CA SER A 245 -9.58 -18.21 5.57
C SER A 245 -10.72 -17.69 4.71
N LEU A 246 -10.67 -16.41 4.36
CA LEU A 246 -11.58 -15.78 3.41
C LEU A 246 -10.81 -15.55 2.12
N ASN A 247 -11.18 -16.22 1.03
CA ASN A 247 -10.61 -15.95 -0.29
C ASN A 247 -11.12 -14.61 -0.86
N ASN A 248 -10.46 -14.08 -1.90
CA ASN A 248 -10.85 -12.81 -2.54
C ASN A 248 -10.91 -11.63 -1.55
N ALA A 249 -10.05 -11.64 -0.54
CA ALA A 249 -10.09 -10.76 0.61
C ALA A 249 -8.80 -9.93 0.77
N SER A 250 -8.12 -9.62 -0.34
CA SER A 250 -6.89 -8.81 -0.36
C SER A 250 -7.07 -7.42 0.28
N LEU A 251 -8.27 -6.84 0.19
CA LEU A 251 -8.61 -5.59 0.87
C LEU A 251 -8.80 -5.76 2.38
N ALA A 252 -9.45 -6.83 2.84
CA ALA A 252 -9.57 -7.11 4.27
C ALA A 252 -8.19 -7.36 4.90
N SER A 253 -7.36 -8.13 4.19
CA SER A 253 -5.97 -8.38 4.54
C SER A 253 -5.16 -7.08 4.62
N GLN A 254 -5.33 -6.15 3.68
CA GLN A 254 -4.67 -4.84 3.72
C GLN A 254 -5.18 -3.95 4.87
N ALA A 255 -6.49 -3.89 5.08
CA ALA A 255 -7.14 -2.91 5.96
C ALA A 255 -6.71 -3.00 7.43
N VAL A 256 -6.23 -4.17 7.88
CA VAL A 256 -5.82 -4.38 9.27
C VAL A 256 -4.39 -3.93 9.57
N ALA A 257 -3.57 -3.61 8.56
CA ALA A 257 -2.17 -3.24 8.77
C ALA A 257 -1.95 -1.75 9.10
N PRO A 258 -2.48 -0.78 8.33
CA PRO A 258 -2.23 0.65 8.59
C PRO A 258 -2.61 1.12 10.00
N PRO A 259 -3.75 0.68 10.60
CA PRO A 259 -4.14 1.08 11.95
C PRO A 259 -3.14 0.74 13.06
N LEU A 260 -2.21 -0.19 12.81
CA LEU A 260 -1.16 -0.61 13.73
C LEU A 260 0.24 -0.12 13.33
N SER A 261 0.39 0.41 12.11
CA SER A 261 1.67 0.89 11.58
C SER A 261 2.12 2.15 12.30
N ASP A 262 3.33 2.13 12.87
CA ASP A 262 3.95 3.23 13.61
C ASP A 262 4.47 4.36 12.71
N ARG A 263 4.31 4.17 11.39
CA ARG A 263 4.52 5.20 10.37
C ARG A 263 3.21 5.76 9.87
N GLU A 264 2.21 4.91 9.60
CA GLU A 264 0.97 5.32 8.92
C GLU A 264 -0.04 5.94 9.88
N MET A 265 -0.52 5.21 10.90
CA MET A 265 -1.66 5.64 11.71
C MET A 265 -1.51 5.46 13.22
N SER A 266 -0.46 4.81 13.71
CA SER A 266 -0.38 4.34 15.09
C SER A 266 0.85 4.81 15.86
N ALA A 267 0.77 4.81 17.18
CA ALA A 267 1.97 4.80 18.01
C ALA A 267 2.52 3.37 18.10
N SER A 268 3.83 3.25 18.29
CA SER A 268 4.53 1.97 18.39
C SER A 268 4.00 1.16 19.58
N GLY A 269 3.74 -0.14 19.36
CA GLY A 269 3.29 -1.09 20.40
C GLY A 269 1.78 -1.14 20.64
N ARG A 270 0.97 -0.36 19.92
CA ARG A 270 -0.50 -0.46 19.99
C ARG A 270 -1.02 -1.71 19.29
N LEU A 271 -2.03 -2.37 19.86
CA LEU A 271 -2.62 -3.59 19.30
C LEU A 271 -4.06 -3.36 18.77
N PHE A 272 -4.53 -4.26 17.91
CA PHE A 272 -5.90 -4.17 17.35
C PHE A 272 -7.01 -4.18 18.42
N PRO A 273 -6.92 -4.99 19.50
CA PRO A 273 -7.88 -4.91 20.60
C PRO A 273 -7.94 -3.55 21.29
N ASP A 274 -6.85 -2.77 21.29
CA ASP A 274 -6.84 -1.41 21.83
C ASP A 274 -7.70 -0.47 20.98
N ILE A 275 -7.61 -0.59 19.64
CA ILE A 275 -8.51 0.11 18.72
C ILE A 275 -9.96 -0.23 19.06
N GLY A 276 -10.28 -1.52 19.18
CA GLY A 276 -11.63 -1.98 19.52
C GLY A 276 -12.15 -1.42 20.84
N ARG A 277 -11.36 -1.50 21.92
CA ARG A 277 -11.72 -0.93 23.25
C ARG A 277 -12.01 0.56 23.19
N LYS A 278 -11.25 1.30 22.37
CA LYS A 278 -11.47 2.73 22.15
C LYS A 278 -12.79 2.99 21.41
N LEU A 279 -13.00 2.32 20.28
CA LEU A 279 -14.15 2.58 19.39
C LEU A 279 -15.48 2.09 19.97
N LEU A 280 -15.51 0.98 20.71
CA LEU A 280 -16.74 0.43 21.31
C LEU A 280 -17.46 1.38 22.28
N ARG A 281 -16.78 2.44 22.73
CA ARG A 281 -17.31 3.43 23.68
C ARG A 281 -17.62 4.77 23.02
N MET A 282 -17.74 4.80 21.69
CA MET A 282 -17.82 6.02 20.90
C MET A 282 -18.96 5.98 19.90
N SER A 283 -19.56 7.13 19.62
CA SER A 283 -20.42 7.33 18.47
C SER A 283 -19.55 7.37 17.20
N PRO A 284 -19.80 6.52 16.17
CA PRO A 284 -19.05 6.55 14.92
C PRO A 284 -19.03 7.93 14.27
N LEU A 285 -17.93 8.29 13.62
CA LEU A 285 -17.78 9.52 12.81
C LEU A 285 -17.98 10.85 13.59
N ALA A 286 -17.94 10.83 14.92
CA ALA A 286 -18.16 12.02 15.74
C ALA A 286 -17.14 13.16 15.53
N LEU A 287 -16.00 12.86 14.89
CA LEU A 287 -15.00 13.86 14.52
C LEU A 287 -14.96 14.17 13.01
N GLN A 288 -15.79 13.51 12.20
CA GLN A 288 -15.79 13.70 10.75
C GLN A 288 -16.02 15.18 10.42
N LYS A 289 -15.09 15.76 9.65
CA LYS A 289 -15.16 17.15 9.20
C LYS A 289 -15.67 17.31 7.77
N VAL A 290 -15.59 16.24 6.98
CA VAL A 290 -16.11 16.22 5.61
C VAL A 290 -17.62 15.95 5.59
N HIS A 291 -18.24 16.10 4.43
CA HIS A 291 -19.68 15.91 4.26
C HIS A 291 -20.10 14.48 4.65
N ASN A 292 -21.26 14.31 5.30
CA ASN A 292 -21.73 13.00 5.77
C ASN A 292 -22.06 12.02 4.62
N THR A 293 -22.31 12.54 3.42
CA THR A 293 -22.50 11.73 2.20
C THR A 293 -21.21 11.47 1.43
N ASP A 294 -20.08 12.06 1.83
CA ASP A 294 -18.78 11.81 1.17
C ASP A 294 -18.51 10.30 1.15
N SER A 295 -18.19 9.76 -0.02
CA SER A 295 -18.17 8.31 -0.25
C SER A 295 -16.78 7.73 -0.07
N VAL A 296 -16.71 6.40 -0.04
CA VAL A 296 -15.53 5.64 -0.46
C VAL A 296 -15.72 5.30 -1.94
#